data_AF-A0A1V1NYE0-F1
#
_entry.id   AF-A0A1V1NYE0-F1
#
_cell.length_a   1.000
_cell.length_b   1.000
_cell.length_c   1.000
_cell.angle_alpha   90.00
_cell.angle_beta   90.00
_cell.angle_gamma   90.00
#
_symmetry.space_group_name_H-M   'P 1'
#
loop_
_entity.id
_entity.type
_entity.pdbx_description
1 polymer ?
#
loop_
_entity_poly.entity_id
_entity_poly.type
_entity_poly.pdbx_seq_one_letter_code
_entity_poly.pdbx_strand_id
1 'polypeptide(L)'
;MIVKKANTYREKSADSKKCIESQKMQAVSTQKSVTQKLDIPEWRPPEMPIPEMNQSLSDIRVIVSGLPRSGTSMIMQMLKSGGLPLLTDNDRPADHHNPRGYFEYSPTRNLARDNRFLDQESGKGIKIIAQLLPYLNPDLDYRVIFILRHFDEIIASQATMLADDNKKGARLSSDDLKIGYQAQLKQIHDTISVMKKLSVLYVNYNDCVNQPENAARKINAFLGGSLNEPEMVRVVSKDLYRQRVK
;
A
#
# COMPACT_ATOMS: atom_id res chain seq x y z
N MET A 1 29.70 24.83 -1.93
CA MET A 1 29.48 23.48 -2.51
C MET A 1 28.23 22.75 -1.96
N ILE A 2 27.77 23.06 -0.74
CA ILE A 2 26.60 22.42 -0.09
C ILE A 2 25.25 22.86 -0.68
N VAL A 3 25.12 24.14 -1.08
CA VAL A 3 23.87 24.70 -1.62
C VAL A 3 23.50 24.13 -3.00
N LYS A 4 24.48 23.79 -3.84
CA LYS A 4 24.24 23.18 -5.18
C LYS A 4 23.71 21.74 -5.09
N LYS A 5 24.08 20.98 -4.04
CA LYS A 5 23.57 19.63 -3.80
C LYS A 5 22.12 19.65 -3.27
N ALA A 6 21.74 20.62 -2.45
CA ALA A 6 20.38 20.74 -1.93
C ALA A 6 19.34 21.07 -3.03
N ASN A 7 19.70 21.93 -3.99
CA ASN A 7 18.81 22.28 -5.11
C ASN A 7 18.61 21.10 -6.08
N THR A 8 19.65 20.32 -6.36
CA THR A 8 19.54 19.13 -7.23
C THR A 8 18.69 18.01 -6.62
N TYR A 9 18.64 17.88 -5.28
CA TYR A 9 17.71 16.95 -4.62
C TYR A 9 16.26 17.43 -4.65
N ARG A 10 16.00 18.74 -4.50
CA ARG A 10 14.66 19.32 -4.61
C ARG A 10 14.09 19.21 -6.03
N GLU A 11 14.92 19.43 -7.05
CA GLU A 11 14.53 19.28 -8.46
C GLU A 11 14.23 17.81 -8.81
N LYS A 12 15.08 16.87 -8.40
CA LYS A 12 14.83 15.42 -8.58
C LYS A 12 13.60 14.92 -7.81
N SER A 13 13.30 15.49 -6.65
CA SER A 13 12.09 15.22 -5.86
C SER A 13 10.82 15.74 -6.55
N ALA A 14 10.88 16.93 -7.16
CA ALA A 14 9.77 17.51 -7.92
C ALA A 14 9.48 16.71 -9.21
N ASP A 15 10.51 16.30 -9.94
CA ASP A 15 10.37 15.45 -11.13
C ASP A 15 9.89 14.03 -10.78
N SER A 16 10.32 13.47 -9.65
CA SER A 16 9.83 12.18 -9.16
C SER A 16 8.37 12.23 -8.71
N LYS A 17 7.92 13.35 -8.10
CA LYS A 17 6.50 13.56 -7.76
C LYS A 17 5.66 13.66 -9.03
N LYS A 18 6.12 14.39 -10.05
CA LYS A 18 5.49 14.46 -11.36
C LYS A 18 5.44 13.08 -12.06
N CYS A 19 6.49 12.28 -11.94
CA CYS A 19 6.56 10.93 -12.53
C CYS A 19 5.59 9.95 -11.86
N ILE A 20 5.44 10.00 -10.53
CA ILE A 20 4.45 9.19 -9.81
C ILE A 20 3.03 9.63 -10.15
N GLU A 21 2.81 10.94 -10.29
CA GLU A 21 1.50 11.47 -10.66
C GLU A 21 1.16 11.16 -12.12
N SER A 22 2.14 11.22 -13.02
CA SER A 22 1.97 10.81 -14.41
C SER A 22 1.79 9.30 -14.55
N GLN A 23 2.45 8.47 -13.73
CA GLN A 23 2.22 7.02 -13.71
C GLN A 23 0.88 6.65 -13.07
N LYS A 24 0.42 7.40 -12.05
CA LYS A 24 -0.93 7.30 -11.48
C LYS A 24 -2.02 7.73 -12.47
N MET A 25 -1.73 8.67 -13.37
CA MET A 25 -2.71 9.21 -14.33
C MET A 25 -2.66 8.55 -15.72
N GLN A 26 -1.50 8.10 -16.21
CA GLN A 26 -1.37 7.40 -17.51
C GLN A 26 -1.95 5.99 -17.48
N ALA A 27 -1.89 5.29 -16.33
CA ALA A 27 -2.51 3.98 -16.16
C ALA A 27 -4.05 4.02 -16.26
N VAL A 28 -4.63 5.22 -16.21
CA VAL A 28 -6.08 5.47 -16.22
C VAL A 28 -6.57 5.86 -17.64
N SER A 29 -5.66 6.26 -18.54
CA SER A 29 -6.04 6.82 -19.86
C SER A 29 -6.01 5.86 -21.04
N THR A 30 -5.52 4.62 -20.88
CA THR A 30 -5.45 3.64 -21.97
C THR A 30 -6.46 2.51 -21.76
N GLN A 31 -7.75 2.83 -21.89
CA GLN A 31 -8.75 1.85 -22.30
C GLN A 31 -9.91 2.61 -22.95
N LYS A 32 -10.11 2.33 -24.24
CA LYS A 32 -11.19 2.91 -25.05
C LYS A 32 -12.53 2.63 -24.38
N SER A 33 -13.38 3.65 -24.39
CA SER A 33 -14.78 3.62 -23.99
C SER A 33 -15.51 2.38 -24.52
N VAL A 34 -15.79 1.44 -23.62
CA VAL A 34 -16.81 0.42 -23.84
C VAL A 34 -17.96 0.77 -22.91
N THR A 35 -18.86 1.60 -23.41
CA THR A 35 -20.18 1.85 -22.83
C THR A 35 -21.03 0.60 -22.96
N GLN A 36 -20.79 -0.37 -22.08
CA GLN A 36 -21.75 -1.38 -21.67
C GLN A 36 -21.56 -1.54 -20.17
N LYS A 37 -22.64 -1.40 -19.40
CA LYS A 37 -22.69 -1.89 -18.01
C LYS A 37 -22.47 -3.41 -18.08
N LEU A 38 -21.21 -3.84 -18.14
CA LEU A 38 -20.86 -5.19 -17.81
C LEU A 38 -21.06 -5.30 -16.30
N ASP A 39 -21.89 -6.25 -15.88
CA ASP A 39 -21.90 -6.73 -14.50
C ASP A 39 -20.56 -7.43 -14.26
N ILE A 40 -19.50 -6.64 -14.09
CA ILE A 40 -18.17 -7.15 -13.75
C ILE A 40 -18.26 -7.58 -12.29
N PRO A 41 -18.04 -8.87 -11.99
CA PRO A 41 -18.08 -9.35 -10.61
C PRO A 41 -17.10 -8.55 -9.77
N GLU A 42 -17.54 -8.11 -8.60
CA GLU A 42 -16.66 -7.41 -7.68
C GLU A 42 -15.45 -8.29 -7.36
N TRP A 43 -14.25 -7.72 -7.55
CA TRP A 43 -13.02 -8.45 -7.25
C TRP A 43 -13.03 -8.89 -5.79
N ARG A 44 -12.76 -10.19 -5.56
CA ARG A 44 -12.60 -10.77 -4.23
C ARG A 44 -11.16 -11.25 -4.06
N PRO A 45 -10.60 -11.14 -2.85
CA PRO A 45 -9.28 -11.69 -2.56
C PRO A 45 -9.20 -13.17 -2.90
N PRO A 46 -8.21 -13.61 -3.69
CA PRO A 46 -7.99 -15.04 -3.90
C PRO A 46 -7.42 -15.67 -2.64
N GLU A 47 -7.59 -16.98 -2.53
CA GLU A 47 -6.86 -17.79 -1.56
C GLU A 47 -5.36 -17.76 -1.89
N MET A 48 -4.52 -17.60 -0.87
CA MET A 48 -3.07 -17.48 -1.02
C MET A 48 -2.36 -18.51 -0.13
N PRO A 49 -1.14 -18.94 -0.48
CA PRO A 49 -0.38 -19.88 0.33
C PRO A 49 -0.26 -19.42 1.78
N ILE A 50 -0.58 -20.33 2.72
CA ILE A 50 -0.38 -20.09 4.15
C ILE A 50 1.13 -20.04 4.42
N PRO A 51 1.63 -19.05 5.15
CA PRO A 51 3.07 -18.94 5.41
C PRO A 51 3.57 -20.12 6.23
N GLU A 52 4.79 -20.55 5.96
CA GLU A 52 5.51 -21.50 6.81
C GLU A 52 5.80 -20.85 8.17
N MET A 53 5.17 -21.36 9.23
CA MET A 53 5.21 -20.76 10.57
C MET A 53 6.52 -21.01 11.32
N ASN A 54 7.40 -21.87 10.82
CA ASN A 54 8.74 -22.11 11.36
C ASN A 54 9.77 -21.08 10.87
N GLN A 55 9.45 -20.23 9.90
CA GLN A 55 10.33 -19.17 9.42
C GLN A 55 10.42 -18.03 10.45
N SER A 56 11.63 -17.59 10.76
CA SER A 56 11.87 -16.44 11.64
C SER A 56 11.47 -15.14 10.96
N LEU A 57 10.87 -14.22 11.73
CA LEU A 57 10.56 -12.86 11.28
C LEU A 57 11.82 -12.12 10.76
N SER A 58 13.01 -12.44 11.28
CA SER A 58 14.29 -11.84 10.87
C SER A 58 14.69 -12.14 9.42
N ASP A 59 14.16 -13.21 8.84
CA ASP A 59 14.59 -13.74 7.54
C ASP A 59 13.61 -13.35 6.41
N ILE A 60 12.42 -12.90 6.79
CA ILE A 60 11.36 -12.50 5.87
C ILE A 60 11.30 -10.99 5.66
N ARG A 61 10.78 -10.57 4.51
CA ARG A 61 10.43 -9.18 4.23
C ARG A 61 8.94 -8.98 4.45
N VAL A 62 8.58 -8.07 5.35
CA VAL A 62 7.18 -7.74 5.60
C VAL A 62 6.78 -6.63 4.65
N ILE A 63 5.85 -6.91 3.74
CA ILE A 63 5.38 -5.91 2.78
C ILE A 63 4.00 -5.42 3.22
N VAL A 64 3.82 -4.11 3.36
CA VAL A 64 2.50 -3.50 3.52
C VAL A 64 2.06 -2.91 2.19
N SER A 65 0.96 -3.42 1.65
CA SER A 65 0.46 -3.05 0.33
C SER A 65 -1.05 -2.84 0.32
N GLY A 66 -1.53 -2.22 -0.74
CA GLY A 66 -2.92 -1.86 -0.96
C GLY A 66 -3.02 -0.77 -2.03
N LEU A 67 -4.24 -0.51 -2.49
CA LEU A 67 -4.48 0.62 -3.39
C LEU A 67 -4.13 1.95 -2.70
N PRO A 68 -3.80 3.01 -3.44
CA PRO A 68 -3.73 4.36 -2.86
C PRO A 68 -4.99 4.66 -2.04
N ARG A 69 -4.83 5.31 -0.87
CA ARG A 69 -5.93 5.69 0.04
C ARG A 69 -6.65 4.53 0.75
N SER A 70 -6.20 3.28 0.60
CA SER A 70 -6.73 2.09 1.31
C SER A 70 -6.39 2.03 2.81
N GLY A 71 -5.42 2.81 3.28
CA GLY A 71 -5.00 2.84 4.68
C GLY A 71 -3.69 2.13 5.02
N THR A 72 -2.82 1.90 4.04
CA THR A 72 -1.48 1.31 4.26
C THR A 72 -0.65 2.04 5.33
N SER A 73 -0.77 3.36 5.46
CA SER A 73 -0.08 4.10 6.53
C SER A 73 -0.54 3.71 7.94
N MET A 74 -1.81 3.31 8.12
CA MET A 74 -2.31 2.83 9.41
C MET A 74 -1.66 1.50 9.78
N ILE A 75 -1.57 0.56 8.84
CA ILE A 75 -0.87 -0.71 9.06
C ILE A 75 0.62 -0.47 9.38
N MET A 76 1.28 0.44 8.66
CA MET A 76 2.67 0.81 8.98
C MET A 76 2.81 1.37 10.40
N GLN A 77 1.87 2.21 10.87
CA GLN A 77 1.85 2.71 12.25
C GLN A 77 1.70 1.57 13.26
N MET A 78 0.77 0.65 13.01
CA MET A 78 0.56 -0.53 13.86
C MET A 78 1.87 -1.32 13.97
N LEU A 79 2.47 -1.71 12.84
CA LEU A 79 3.71 -2.49 12.82
C LEU A 79 4.86 -1.79 13.55
N LYS A 80 5.07 -0.48 13.33
CA LYS A 80 6.08 0.30 14.05
C LYS A 80 5.88 0.24 15.56
N SER A 81 4.64 0.43 16.01
CA SER A 81 4.29 0.48 17.43
C SER A 81 4.36 -0.91 18.07
N GLY A 82 4.05 -1.95 17.30
CA GLY A 82 4.24 -3.35 17.68
C GLY A 82 5.71 -3.78 17.77
N GLY A 83 6.66 -2.92 17.38
CA GLY A 83 8.10 -3.18 17.49
C GLY A 83 8.77 -3.68 16.22
N LEU A 84 8.07 -3.74 15.08
CA LEU A 84 8.69 -4.13 13.81
C LEU A 84 9.56 -2.98 13.26
N PRO A 85 10.86 -3.21 13.00
CA PRO A 85 11.69 -2.23 12.30
C PRO A 85 11.12 -1.93 10.91
N LEU A 86 11.06 -0.65 10.53
CA LEU A 86 10.52 -0.25 9.22
C LEU A 86 11.61 0.34 8.34
N LEU A 87 11.54 0.04 7.05
CA LEU A 87 12.35 0.67 6.02
C LEU A 87 11.61 1.90 5.48
N THR A 88 12.08 3.09 5.87
CA THR A 88 11.52 4.38 5.45
C THR A 88 12.61 5.45 5.43
N ASP A 89 12.50 6.41 4.50
CA ASP A 89 13.41 7.56 4.42
C ASP A 89 12.98 8.75 5.32
N ASN A 90 11.73 8.76 5.78
CA ASN A 90 11.09 9.89 6.47
C ASN A 90 11.14 11.22 5.68
N ASP A 91 11.31 11.17 4.35
CA ASP A 91 11.49 12.36 3.51
C ASP A 91 10.18 13.14 3.30
N ARG A 92 9.04 12.45 3.39
CA ARG A 92 7.72 13.06 3.25
C ARG A 92 7.14 13.41 4.62
N PRO A 93 7.07 14.71 4.98
CA PRO A 93 6.49 15.12 6.26
C PRO A 93 5.00 14.78 6.32
N ALA A 94 4.47 14.70 7.54
CA ALA A 94 3.04 14.63 7.78
C ALA A 94 2.30 15.83 7.15
N ASP A 95 1.05 15.62 6.77
CA ASP A 95 0.15 16.66 6.25
C ASP A 95 -1.27 16.48 6.80
N HIS A 96 -2.22 17.33 6.40
CA HIS A 96 -3.60 17.29 6.91
C HIS A 96 -4.36 16.01 6.53
N HIS A 97 -3.94 15.33 5.46
CA HIS A 97 -4.51 14.06 5.02
C HIS A 97 -3.93 12.86 5.76
N ASN A 98 -2.69 12.98 6.24
CA ASN A 98 -2.02 11.95 7.01
C ASN A 98 -1.09 12.61 8.04
N PRO A 99 -1.63 13.01 9.21
CA PRO A 99 -0.88 13.75 10.22
C PRO A 99 0.22 12.90 10.89
N ARG A 100 0.30 11.61 10.57
CA ARG A 100 1.24 10.65 11.14
C ARG A 100 2.29 10.16 10.14
N GLY A 101 2.40 10.81 8.98
CA GLY A 101 3.45 10.54 7.99
C GLY A 101 3.21 9.30 7.12
N TYR A 102 3.97 9.20 6.03
CA TYR A 102 3.64 8.32 4.90
C TYR A 102 4.43 7.01 4.81
N PHE A 103 5.50 6.87 5.61
CA PHE A 103 6.35 5.67 5.65
C PHE A 103 6.85 5.26 4.26
N GLU A 104 7.16 6.25 3.41
CA GLU A 104 7.70 5.99 2.08
C GLU A 104 9.18 5.60 2.20
N TYR A 105 9.64 4.81 1.22
CA TYR A 105 11.05 4.49 1.04
C TYR A 105 11.40 4.69 -0.44
N SER A 106 12.21 5.70 -0.73
CA SER A 106 12.44 6.17 -2.09
C SER A 106 12.89 5.10 -3.09
N PRO A 107 13.71 4.07 -2.75
CA PRO A 107 14.07 2.99 -3.68
C PRO A 107 12.87 2.18 -4.21
N THR A 108 11.77 2.08 -3.45
CA THR A 108 10.57 1.35 -3.91
C THR A 108 10.01 1.94 -5.20
N ARG A 109 10.21 3.24 -5.48
CA ARG A 109 9.73 3.91 -6.70
C ARG A 109 10.38 3.36 -7.97
N ASN A 110 11.57 2.76 -7.84
CA ASN A 110 12.31 2.15 -8.93
C ASN A 110 12.27 0.62 -8.90
N LEU A 111 11.38 0.00 -8.10
CA LEU A 111 11.34 -1.45 -7.90
C LEU A 111 11.23 -2.25 -9.21
N ALA A 112 10.47 -1.74 -10.19
CA ALA A 112 10.33 -2.37 -11.50
C ALA A 112 11.62 -2.39 -12.33
N ARG A 113 12.61 -1.55 -11.98
CA ARG A 113 13.92 -1.47 -12.63
C ARG A 113 15.03 -2.09 -11.78
N ASP A 114 14.95 -1.94 -10.46
CA ASP A 114 15.95 -2.43 -9.52
C ASP A 114 15.29 -2.83 -8.19
N ASN A 115 15.31 -4.13 -7.91
CA ASN A 115 14.77 -4.73 -6.69
C ASN A 115 15.86 -5.29 -5.76
N ARG A 116 17.14 -5.13 -6.11
CA ARG A 116 18.29 -5.69 -5.35
C ARG A 116 18.41 -5.14 -3.94
N PHE A 117 17.85 -3.94 -3.68
CA PHE A 117 17.81 -3.41 -2.33
C PHE A 117 17.05 -4.35 -1.38
N LEU A 118 16.11 -5.16 -1.88
CA LEU A 118 15.39 -6.12 -1.05
C LEU A 118 16.35 -7.16 -0.45
N ASP A 119 17.43 -7.54 -1.14
CA ASP A 119 18.32 -8.64 -0.72
C ASP A 119 18.89 -8.46 0.70
N GLN A 120 19.01 -7.22 1.18
CA GLN A 120 19.61 -6.87 2.48
C GLN A 120 18.60 -6.41 3.55
N GLU A 121 17.30 -6.52 3.28
CA GLU A 121 16.26 -5.86 4.08
C GLU A 121 15.26 -6.83 4.73
N SER A 122 15.74 -8.03 5.10
CA SER A 122 14.95 -8.97 5.91
C SER A 122 14.73 -8.46 7.33
N GLY A 123 13.68 -8.94 8.01
CA GLY A 123 13.32 -8.49 9.36
C GLY A 123 12.64 -7.13 9.42
N LYS A 124 12.38 -6.50 8.26
CA LYS A 124 11.85 -5.14 8.18
C LYS A 124 10.51 -5.06 7.46
N GLY A 125 9.69 -4.09 7.86
CA GLY A 125 8.47 -3.69 7.20
C GLY A 125 8.71 -2.63 6.11
N ILE A 126 8.23 -2.88 4.91
CA ILE A 126 8.39 -2.01 3.74
C ILE A 126 7.02 -1.70 3.15
N LYS A 127 6.72 -0.42 2.92
CA LYS A 127 5.50 -0.02 2.23
C LYS A 127 5.71 -0.01 0.72
N ILE A 128 4.96 -0.84 0.00
CA ILE A 128 5.03 -0.95 -1.46
C ILE A 128 3.61 -0.84 -2.01
N ILE A 129 3.38 0.01 -3.02
CA ILE A 129 2.07 0.14 -3.65
C ILE A 129 1.71 -1.15 -4.41
N ALA A 130 0.43 -1.48 -4.50
CA ALA A 130 -0.03 -2.74 -5.12
C ALA A 130 0.55 -2.99 -6.52
N GLN A 131 0.66 -1.94 -7.34
CA GLN A 131 1.14 -2.01 -8.72
C GLN A 131 2.59 -2.48 -8.85
N LEU A 132 3.36 -2.42 -7.76
CA LEU A 132 4.76 -2.79 -7.75
C LEU A 132 5.01 -4.20 -7.20
N LEU A 133 4.01 -4.86 -6.62
CA LEU A 133 4.15 -6.23 -6.12
C LEU A 133 4.61 -7.25 -7.19
N PRO A 134 4.19 -7.17 -8.47
CA PRO A 134 4.68 -8.07 -9.51
C PRO A 134 6.20 -8.02 -9.75
N TYR A 135 6.89 -6.98 -9.28
CA TYR A 135 8.33 -6.78 -9.48
C TYR A 135 9.19 -7.17 -8.27
N LEU A 136 8.59 -7.79 -7.25
CA LEU A 136 9.34 -8.39 -6.15
C LEU A 136 10.29 -9.48 -6.67
N ASN A 137 11.46 -9.62 -6.04
CA ASN A 137 12.38 -10.69 -6.36
C ASN A 137 11.77 -12.03 -5.90
N PRO A 138 11.40 -12.97 -6.79
CA PRO A 138 10.68 -14.20 -6.44
C PRO A 138 11.50 -15.19 -5.60
N ASP A 139 12.81 -15.01 -5.49
CA ASP A 139 13.71 -15.91 -4.75
C ASP A 139 13.79 -15.59 -3.25
N LEU A 140 13.18 -14.48 -2.81
CA LEU A 140 13.16 -14.04 -1.41
C LEU A 140 11.84 -14.38 -0.74
N ASP A 141 11.87 -14.49 0.59
CA ASP A 141 10.70 -14.80 1.42
C ASP A 141 9.95 -13.53 1.84
N TYR A 142 8.65 -13.49 1.55
CA TYR A 142 7.76 -12.37 1.83
C TYR A 142 6.51 -12.77 2.60
N ARG A 143 6.12 -11.88 3.51
CA ARG A 143 4.77 -11.86 4.08
C ARG A 143 4.13 -10.52 3.76
N VAL A 144 3.10 -10.52 2.93
CA VAL A 144 2.40 -9.33 2.47
C VAL A 144 1.15 -9.12 3.32
N ILE A 145 1.02 -7.96 3.95
CA ILE A 145 -0.24 -7.49 4.53
C ILE A 145 -0.90 -6.58 3.49
N PHE A 146 -1.97 -7.06 2.88
CA PHE A 146 -2.71 -6.34 1.86
C PHE A 146 -3.99 -5.73 2.45
N ILE A 147 -4.04 -4.40 2.54
CA ILE A 147 -5.22 -3.71 3.07
C ILE A 147 -6.25 -3.42 1.98
N LEU A 148 -7.48 -3.83 2.26
CA LEU A 148 -8.67 -3.66 1.44
C LEU A 148 -9.53 -2.53 2.00
N ARG A 149 -10.12 -1.74 1.10
CA ARG A 149 -11.09 -0.71 1.45
C ARG A 149 -12.11 -0.61 0.34
N HIS A 150 -13.35 -0.31 0.70
CA HIS A 150 -14.44 -0.19 -0.27
C HIS A 150 -14.07 0.83 -1.37
N PHE A 151 -14.30 0.47 -2.65
CA PHE A 151 -13.84 1.29 -3.77
C PHE A 151 -14.44 2.70 -3.75
N ASP A 152 -15.72 2.84 -3.36
CA ASP A 152 -16.35 4.16 -3.21
C ASP A 152 -15.63 5.06 -2.21
N GLU A 153 -15.14 4.51 -1.09
CA GLU A 153 -14.39 5.30 -0.12
C GLU A 153 -13.00 5.68 -0.62
N ILE A 154 -12.36 4.78 -1.37
CA ILE A 154 -11.07 5.06 -2.03
C ILE A 154 -11.24 6.22 -3.01
N ILE A 155 -12.25 6.15 -3.88
CA ILE A 155 -12.55 7.16 -4.89
C ILE A 155 -12.91 8.49 -4.22
N ALA A 156 -13.79 8.47 -3.21
CA ALA A 156 -14.16 9.68 -2.45
C ALA A 156 -12.94 10.31 -1.78
N SER A 157 -12.08 9.50 -1.12
CA SER A 157 -10.86 10.02 -0.49
C SER A 157 -9.86 10.57 -1.51
N GLN A 158 -9.76 9.96 -2.68
CA GLN A 158 -8.88 10.41 -3.77
C GLN A 158 -9.36 11.74 -4.36
N ALA A 159 -10.68 11.90 -4.53
CA ALA A 159 -11.29 13.13 -5.01
C ALA A 159 -11.05 14.30 -4.04
N THR A 160 -11.25 14.11 -2.73
CA THR A 160 -10.95 15.14 -1.72
C THR A 160 -9.48 15.57 -1.77
N MET A 161 -8.55 14.60 -1.87
CA MET A 161 -7.11 14.90 -1.92
C MET A 161 -6.72 15.71 -3.16
N LEU A 162 -7.30 15.41 -4.32
CA LEU A 162 -7.03 16.14 -5.56
C LEU A 162 -7.59 17.56 -5.55
N ALA A 163 -8.79 17.73 -4.97
CA ALA A 163 -9.41 19.04 -4.79
C ALA A 163 -8.53 19.94 -3.90
N ASP A 164 -8.04 19.41 -2.78
CA ASP A 164 -7.17 20.14 -1.85
C ASP A 164 -5.81 20.52 -2.48
N ASP A 165 -5.28 19.67 -3.38
CA ASP A 165 -4.00 19.90 -4.09
C ASP A 165 -4.14 20.86 -5.29
N ASN A 166 -5.32 21.45 -5.56
CA ASN A 166 -5.64 22.20 -6.79
C ASN A 166 -5.34 21.42 -8.09
N LYS A 167 -5.34 20.09 -8.03
CA LYS A 167 -5.11 19.23 -9.20
C LYS A 167 -6.44 18.77 -9.75
N LYS A 168 -6.64 18.96 -11.05
CA LYS A 168 -7.78 18.36 -11.74
C LYS A 168 -7.50 16.86 -11.89
N GLY A 169 -8.31 16.04 -11.22
CA GLY A 169 -8.32 14.60 -11.48
C GLY A 169 -8.63 14.29 -12.94
N ALA A 170 -8.23 13.12 -13.41
CA ALA A 170 -8.65 12.63 -14.72
C ALA A 170 -10.19 12.62 -14.81
N ARG A 171 -10.74 12.98 -15.97
CA ARG A 171 -12.20 13.01 -16.25
C ARG A 171 -12.79 11.61 -16.40
N LEU A 172 -12.52 10.71 -15.46
CA LEU A 172 -13.20 9.41 -15.43
C LEU A 172 -14.41 9.46 -14.50
N SER A 173 -15.43 8.70 -14.86
CA SER A 173 -16.55 8.45 -13.95
C SER A 173 -16.08 7.59 -12.77
N SER A 174 -16.80 7.65 -11.64
CA SER A 174 -16.53 6.78 -10.50
C SER A 174 -16.63 5.29 -10.87
N ASP A 175 -17.53 4.94 -11.80
CA ASP A 175 -17.72 3.55 -12.23
C ASP A 175 -16.52 3.07 -13.08
N ASP A 176 -16.02 3.89 -14.01
CA ASP A 176 -14.83 3.54 -14.79
C ASP A 176 -13.60 3.36 -13.89
N LEU A 177 -13.48 4.19 -12.84
CA LEU A 177 -12.40 4.06 -11.85
C LEU A 177 -12.50 2.76 -11.07
N LYS A 178 -13.71 2.34 -10.66
CA LYS A 178 -13.92 1.05 -9.98
C LYS A 178 -13.50 -0.11 -10.87
N ILE A 179 -13.96 -0.12 -12.11
CA ILE A 179 -13.64 -1.18 -13.09
C ILE A 179 -12.13 -1.26 -13.29
N GLY A 180 -11.47 -0.11 -13.48
CA GLY A 180 -10.02 -0.04 -13.63
C GLY A 180 -9.27 -0.59 -12.41
N TYR A 181 -9.70 -0.24 -11.19
CA TYR A 181 -9.09 -0.77 -9.97
C TYR A 181 -9.30 -2.27 -9.80
N GLN A 182 -10.51 -2.79 -10.08
CA GLN A 182 -10.81 -4.21 -10.00
C GLN A 182 -9.98 -5.03 -10.99
N ALA A 183 -9.90 -4.60 -12.25
CA ALA A 183 -9.08 -5.25 -13.27
C ALA A 183 -7.60 -5.25 -12.88
N GLN A 184 -7.10 -4.13 -12.35
CA GLN A 184 -5.73 -4.00 -11.88
C GLN A 184 -5.43 -4.93 -10.70
N LEU A 185 -6.31 -4.98 -9.69
CA LEU A 185 -6.16 -5.89 -8.55
C LEU A 185 -6.16 -7.34 -9.01
N LYS A 186 -7.07 -7.72 -9.91
CA LYS A 186 -7.08 -9.06 -10.49
C LYS A 186 -5.74 -9.41 -11.11
N GLN A 187 -5.22 -8.55 -11.99
CA GLN A 187 -3.94 -8.79 -12.68
C GLN A 187 -2.76 -8.92 -11.70
N ILE A 188 -2.68 -8.03 -10.70
CA ILE A 188 -1.62 -8.07 -9.69
C ILE A 188 -1.68 -9.38 -8.91
N HIS A 189 -2.87 -9.75 -8.45
CA HIS A 189 -3.07 -10.95 -7.63
C HIS A 189 -2.86 -12.25 -8.42
N ASP A 190 -3.28 -12.29 -9.68
CA ASP A 190 -2.96 -13.40 -10.59
C ASP A 190 -1.44 -13.56 -10.78
N THR A 191 -0.69 -12.46 -10.74
CA THR A 191 0.78 -12.48 -10.91
C THR A 191 1.51 -12.93 -9.64
N ILE A 192 1.06 -12.49 -8.46
CA ILE A 192 1.73 -12.86 -7.20
C ILE A 192 1.28 -14.23 -6.66
N SER A 193 0.14 -14.77 -7.12
CA SER A 193 -0.36 -16.09 -6.69
C SER A 193 0.55 -17.24 -7.09
N VAL A 194 1.35 -17.08 -8.13
CA VAL A 194 2.34 -18.08 -8.58
C VAL A 194 3.69 -17.96 -7.86
N MET A 195 3.89 -16.94 -7.01
CA MET A 195 5.14 -16.76 -6.25
C MET A 195 5.14 -17.66 -5.00
N LYS A 196 5.96 -18.72 -5.03
CA LYS A 196 5.98 -19.76 -3.98
C LYS A 196 6.41 -19.25 -2.60
N LYS A 197 7.28 -18.24 -2.55
CA LYS A 197 7.83 -17.67 -1.31
C LYS A 197 7.08 -16.42 -0.83
N LEU A 198 5.81 -16.30 -1.22
CA LEU A 198 4.99 -15.15 -0.91
C LEU A 198 3.65 -15.60 -0.33
N SER A 199 3.38 -15.14 0.89
CA SER A 199 2.07 -15.28 1.53
C SER A 199 1.41 -13.92 1.67
N VAL A 200 0.07 -13.89 1.58
CA VAL A 200 -0.71 -12.65 1.71
C VAL A 200 -1.75 -12.81 2.81
N LEU A 201 -1.75 -11.87 3.76
CA LEU A 201 -2.85 -11.62 4.67
C LEU A 201 -3.67 -10.44 4.15
N TYR A 202 -4.94 -10.68 3.85
CA TYR A 202 -5.89 -9.61 3.56
C TYR A 202 -6.49 -9.06 4.85
N VAL A 203 -6.49 -7.74 4.99
CA VAL A 203 -7.13 -7.03 6.12
C VAL A 203 -8.07 -5.96 5.59
N ASN A 204 -9.26 -5.84 6.16
CA ASN A 204 -10.18 -4.76 5.78
C ASN A 204 -9.92 -3.52 6.63
N TYR A 205 -9.84 -2.37 5.98
CA TYR A 205 -9.69 -1.08 6.65
C TYR A 205 -10.77 -0.83 7.71
N ASN A 206 -12.03 -1.17 7.39
CA ASN A 206 -13.15 -1.01 8.30
C ASN A 206 -12.99 -1.86 9.57
N ASP A 207 -12.54 -3.11 9.42
CA ASP A 207 -12.28 -4.01 10.55
C ASP A 207 -11.11 -3.51 11.39
N CYS A 208 -10.03 -3.02 10.75
CA CYS A 208 -8.89 -2.44 11.46
C CYS A 208 -9.30 -1.24 12.33
N VAL A 209 -10.27 -0.42 11.90
CA VAL A 209 -10.70 0.76 12.64
C VAL A 209 -11.75 0.42 13.72
N ASN A 210 -12.66 -0.50 13.43
CA ASN A 210 -13.76 -0.83 14.35
C ASN A 210 -13.41 -1.92 15.36
N GLN A 211 -12.51 -2.83 15.00
CA GLN A 211 -12.05 -3.96 15.79
C GLN A 211 -10.51 -4.08 15.74
N PRO A 212 -9.79 -3.03 16.18
CA PRO A 212 -8.32 -2.98 16.07
C PRO A 212 -7.62 -4.13 16.78
N GLU A 213 -8.19 -4.66 17.87
CA GLU A 213 -7.66 -5.81 18.62
C GLU A 213 -7.66 -7.08 17.77
N ASN A 214 -8.74 -7.32 17.03
CA ASN A 214 -8.86 -8.47 16.12
C ASN A 214 -7.88 -8.34 14.95
N ALA A 215 -7.75 -7.12 14.39
CA ALA A 215 -6.79 -6.86 13.33
C ALA A 215 -5.34 -7.04 13.80
N ALA A 216 -4.98 -6.50 14.98
CA ALA A 216 -3.65 -6.63 15.56
C ALA A 216 -3.27 -8.09 15.79
N ARG A 217 -4.19 -8.88 16.36
CA ARG A 217 -3.98 -10.33 16.58
C ARG A 217 -3.76 -11.10 15.29
N LYS A 218 -4.58 -10.85 14.25
CA LYS A 218 -4.43 -11.51 12.94
C LYS A 218 -3.08 -11.16 12.30
N ILE A 219 -2.70 -9.89 12.34
CA ILE A 219 -1.42 -9.42 11.81
C ILE A 219 -0.26 -10.04 12.57
N ASN A 220 -0.30 -10.02 13.92
CA ASN A 220 0.75 -10.57 14.76
C ASN A 220 0.93 -12.07 14.52
N ALA A 221 -0.17 -12.84 14.53
CA ALA A 221 -0.15 -14.26 14.23
C ALA A 221 0.42 -14.56 12.84
N PHE A 222 0.02 -13.79 11.82
CA PHE A 222 0.55 -13.92 10.47
C PHE A 222 2.04 -13.60 10.37
N LEU A 223 2.59 -12.79 11.27
CA LEU A 223 4.02 -12.43 11.32
C LEU A 223 4.84 -13.27 12.31
N GLY A 224 4.25 -14.30 12.94
CA GLY A 224 4.95 -15.21 13.86
C GLY A 224 4.81 -14.88 15.35
N GLY A 225 3.96 -13.93 15.73
CA GLY A 225 3.48 -13.77 17.10
C GLY A 225 4.35 -12.94 18.06
N SER A 226 5.40 -12.27 17.56
CA SER A 226 6.36 -11.54 18.40
C SER A 226 6.07 -10.04 18.59
N LEU A 227 5.04 -9.50 17.94
CA LEU A 227 4.71 -8.07 18.02
C LEU A 227 3.86 -7.74 19.26
N ASN A 228 3.99 -6.50 19.73
CA ASN A 228 3.21 -5.97 20.84
C ASN A 228 1.81 -5.53 20.37
N GLU A 229 0.82 -6.42 20.47
CA GLU A 229 -0.57 -6.16 20.05
C GLU A 229 -1.20 -4.93 20.76
N PRO A 230 -1.09 -4.75 22.09
CA PRO A 230 -1.58 -3.53 22.75
C PRO A 230 -1.06 -2.22 22.14
N GLU A 231 0.24 -2.14 21.84
CA GLU A 231 0.83 -0.94 21.23
C GLU A 231 0.39 -0.75 19.76
N MET A 232 0.18 -1.85 19.02
CA MET A 232 -0.42 -1.78 17.68
C MET A 232 -1.83 -1.17 17.71
N VAL A 233 -2.66 -1.57 18.67
CA VAL A 233 -4.04 -1.08 18.82
C VAL A 233 -4.07 0.40 19.17
N ARG A 234 -3.19 0.84 20.07
CA ARG A 234 -3.14 2.21 20.60
C ARG A 234 -3.00 3.29 19.52
N VAL A 235 -2.37 2.97 18.39
CA VAL A 235 -2.18 3.94 17.30
C VAL A 235 -3.34 4.00 16.32
N VAL A 236 -4.32 3.11 16.39
CA VAL A 236 -5.51 3.19 15.54
C VAL A 236 -6.42 4.32 16.03
N SER A 237 -6.84 5.20 15.11
CA SER A 237 -7.64 6.38 15.44
C SER A 237 -8.88 6.48 14.55
N LYS A 238 -10.07 6.40 15.14
CA LYS A 238 -11.34 6.55 14.42
C LYS A 238 -11.49 7.92 13.74
N ASP A 239 -10.85 8.95 14.30
CA ASP A 239 -10.89 10.32 13.76
C ASP A 239 -10.17 10.48 12.40
N LEU A 240 -9.31 9.52 12.05
CA LEU A 240 -8.66 9.47 10.74
C LEU A 240 -9.48 8.68 9.71
N TYR A 241 -10.54 7.99 10.14
CA TYR A 241 -11.47 7.31 9.25
C TYR A 241 -12.53 8.29 8.72
N ARG A 242 -12.13 8.99 7.65
CA ARG A 242 -12.92 9.97 6.90
C ARG A 242 -13.41 9.37 5.58
N GLN A 243 -14.49 9.90 5.02
CA GLN A 243 -15.15 9.42 3.79
C GLN A 243 -15.64 7.97 3.89
N ARG A 244 -16.80 7.80 4.54
CA ARG A 244 -17.45 6.49 4.75
C ARG A 244 -18.63 6.34 3.82
N VAL A 245 -18.85 5.14 3.29
CA VAL A 245 -20.18 4.81 2.75
C VAL A 245 -21.11 4.61 3.95
N LYS A 246 -22.34 5.14 3.87
CA LYS A 246 -23.38 4.94 4.90
C LYS A 246 -23.92 3.52 4.85
#